data_AF-J3HLQ3-F1
#
_entry.id   AF-J3HLQ3-F1
#
_cell.length_a   1.000
_cell.length_b   1.000
_cell.length_c   1.000
_cell.angle_alpha   90.00
_cell.angle_beta   90.00
_cell.angle_gamma   90.00
#
_symmetry.space_group_name_H-M   'P 1'
#
loop_
_entity.id
_entity.type
_entity.pdbx_description
1 polymer ?
#
loop_
_entity_poly.entity_id
_entity_poly.type
_entity_poly.pdbx_seq_one_letter_code
_entity_poly.pdbx_strand_id
1 'polypeptide(L)'
;MLRIIVCIMTLMATANIAAAEQTHRMLIINEVGKTMAGLDIAPTKTPAVNQNVLVDRDIEGIGQAEVTFKGPDGECIFTLMAVFSDDQIVVSDPVNVCKTDTFAFKP
;
A
#
# COMPACT_ATOMS: atom_id res chain seq x y z
N MET A 1 -10.83 -0.29 -65.75
CA MET A 1 -11.14 0.71 -64.69
C MET A 1 -11.03 0.02 -63.35
N LEU A 2 -9.91 0.19 -62.66
CA LEU A 2 -9.56 -0.49 -61.41
C LEU A 2 -9.99 0.39 -60.22
N ARG A 3 -10.98 -0.03 -59.43
CA ARG A 3 -11.41 0.65 -58.20
C ARG A 3 -10.79 -0.06 -57.00
N ILE A 4 -9.70 0.50 -56.49
CA ILE A 4 -9.05 0.08 -55.24
C ILE A 4 -9.87 0.66 -54.09
N ILE A 5 -10.56 -0.20 -53.34
CA ILE A 5 -11.22 0.16 -52.08
C ILE A 5 -10.22 -0.14 -50.96
N VAL A 6 -9.53 0.89 -50.49
CA VAL A 6 -8.72 0.84 -49.26
C VAL A 6 -9.69 0.91 -48.08
N CYS A 7 -9.95 -0.22 -47.43
CA CYS A 7 -10.72 -0.26 -46.19
C CYS A 7 -9.75 0.02 -45.02
N ILE A 8 -9.86 1.24 -44.48
CA ILE A 8 -9.04 1.80 -43.42
C ILE A 8 -9.30 1.00 -42.13
N MET A 9 -8.29 0.26 -41.65
CA MET A 9 -8.28 -0.33 -40.31
C MET A 9 -8.09 0.80 -39.29
N THR A 10 -9.15 1.19 -38.60
CA THR A 10 -9.09 2.05 -37.41
C THR A 10 -8.56 1.22 -36.24
N LEU A 11 -7.25 1.33 -35.97
CA LEU A 11 -6.65 0.90 -34.71
C LEU A 11 -7.20 1.78 -33.59
N MET A 12 -8.11 1.25 -32.76
CA MET A 12 -8.48 1.88 -31.51
C MET A 12 -7.31 1.74 -30.53
N ALA A 13 -6.51 2.79 -30.39
CA ALA A 13 -5.52 2.89 -29.33
C ALA A 13 -6.26 3.09 -28.00
N THR A 14 -6.36 2.04 -27.18
CA THR A 14 -6.77 2.18 -25.78
C THR A 14 -5.64 2.87 -25.02
N ALA A 15 -5.81 4.15 -24.71
CA ALA A 15 -4.92 4.83 -23.78
C ALA A 15 -5.12 4.23 -22.39
N ASN A 16 -4.15 3.44 -21.92
CA ASN A 16 -4.07 3.07 -20.52
C ASN A 16 -3.75 4.34 -19.73
N ILE A 17 -4.76 4.93 -19.08
CA ILE A 17 -4.54 6.01 -18.12
C ILE A 17 -3.90 5.34 -16.90
N ALA A 18 -2.61 5.59 -16.68
CA ALA A 18 -1.96 5.19 -15.43
C ALA A 18 -2.75 5.80 -14.26
N ALA A 19 -3.14 4.96 -13.29
CA ALA A 19 -3.77 5.47 -12.09
C ALA A 19 -2.78 6.43 -11.41
N ALA A 20 -3.25 7.63 -11.07
CA ALA A 20 -2.45 8.57 -10.30
C ALA A 20 -2.18 7.94 -8.92
N GLU A 21 -0.91 7.97 -8.49
CA GLU A 21 -0.48 7.49 -7.19
C GLU A 21 0.01 8.67 -6.34
N GLN A 22 -0.36 8.69 -5.06
CA GLN A 22 0.12 9.61 -4.04
C GLN A 22 1.12 8.88 -3.13
N THR A 23 2.23 9.55 -2.81
CA THR A 23 3.21 9.04 -1.84
C THR A 23 2.85 9.50 -0.43
N HIS A 24 2.86 8.58 0.52
CA HIS A 24 2.68 8.81 1.95
C HIS A 24 3.95 8.41 2.71
N ARG A 25 4.24 9.15 3.78
CA ARG A 25 5.32 8.85 4.72
C ARG A 25 4.74 8.79 6.12
N MET A 26 5.06 7.73 6.85
CA MET A 26 4.59 7.53 8.21
C MET A 26 5.68 6.94 9.09
N LEU A 27 5.70 7.32 10.36
CA LEU A 27 6.46 6.68 11.43
C LEU A 27 5.62 5.55 12.03
N ILE A 28 6.10 4.32 11.91
CA ILE A 28 5.49 3.14 12.52
C ILE A 28 6.22 2.86 13.81
N ILE A 29 5.47 2.77 14.91
CA ILE A 29 5.97 2.47 16.25
C ILE A 29 5.47 1.07 16.63
N ASN A 30 6.41 0.23 17.05
CA ASN A 30 6.13 -1.07 17.62
C ASN A 30 6.16 -0.96 19.15
N GLU A 31 5.00 -1.00 19.80
CA GLU A 31 4.86 -1.04 21.27
C GLU A 31 4.48 -2.44 21.78
N VAL A 32 4.41 -3.45 20.89
CA VAL A 32 4.05 -4.85 21.24
C VAL A 32 5.18 -5.55 21.99
N GLY A 33 6.43 -5.11 21.79
CA GLY A 33 7.61 -5.67 22.45
C GLY A 33 8.14 -6.97 21.82
N LYS A 34 7.59 -7.36 20.67
CA LYS A 34 8.07 -8.45 19.81
C LYS A 34 8.62 -7.87 18.53
N THR A 35 9.57 -8.54 17.87
CA THR A 35 10.07 -8.07 16.57
C THR A 35 8.94 -8.05 15.54
N MET A 36 8.70 -6.90 14.92
CA MET A 36 7.83 -6.76 13.76
C MET A 36 8.64 -7.17 12.52
N ALA A 37 8.28 -8.32 11.94
CA ALA A 37 8.96 -8.94 10.81
C ALA A 37 8.30 -8.61 9.46
N GLY A 38 7.11 -8.02 9.48
CA GLY A 38 6.40 -7.58 8.29
C GLY A 38 5.39 -6.49 8.59
N LEU A 39 5.16 -5.63 7.59
CA LEU A 39 4.11 -4.62 7.60
C LEU A 39 3.47 -4.58 6.21
N ASP A 40 2.16 -4.74 6.15
CA ASP A 40 1.40 -4.54 4.93
C ASP A 40 0.51 -3.33 5.05
N ILE A 41 0.45 -2.53 3.99
CA ILE A 41 -0.37 -1.32 3.91
C ILE A 41 -1.15 -1.38 2.61
N ALA A 42 -2.48 -1.42 2.71
CA ALA A 42 -3.36 -1.51 1.55
C ALA A 42 -4.61 -0.64 1.73
N PRO A 43 -5.18 -0.06 0.66
CA PRO A 43 -6.46 0.63 0.77
C PRO A 43 -7.56 -0.33 1.26
N THR A 44 -8.39 0.09 2.23
CA THR A 44 -9.41 -0.76 2.88
C THR A 44 -10.40 -1.41 1.92
N LYS A 45 -10.60 -0.83 0.73
CA LYS A 45 -11.51 -1.37 -0.32
C LYS A 45 -10.88 -2.45 -1.20
N THR A 46 -9.61 -2.80 -0.97
CA THR A 46 -8.87 -3.75 -1.81
C THR A 46 -8.92 -5.14 -1.16
N PRO A 47 -9.55 -6.15 -1.80
CA PRO A 47 -9.57 -7.49 -1.24
C PRO A 47 -8.17 -8.10 -1.30
N ALA A 48 -7.71 -8.54 -0.13
CA ALA A 48 -6.45 -9.23 0.13
C ALA A 48 -5.20 -8.34 0.16
N VAL A 49 -4.68 -8.25 1.38
CA VAL A 49 -3.34 -7.87 1.80
C VAL A 49 -2.30 -8.67 0.99
N ASN A 50 -1.97 -8.18 -0.20
CA ASN A 50 -0.95 -8.75 -1.10
C ASN A 50 0.02 -7.66 -1.60
N GLN A 51 -0.08 -6.44 -1.06
CA GLN A 51 0.95 -5.42 -1.23
C GLN A 51 1.88 -5.50 -0.03
N ASN A 52 2.86 -6.39 -0.16
CA ASN A 52 3.96 -6.53 0.78
C ASN A 52 4.77 -5.22 0.75
N VAL A 53 4.40 -4.24 1.58
CA VAL A 53 5.22 -3.05 1.82
C VAL A 53 6.25 -3.48 2.84
N LEU A 54 7.16 -4.35 2.39
CA LEU A 54 8.31 -4.75 3.18
C LEU A 54 8.95 -3.49 3.73
N VAL A 55 8.83 -3.26 5.03
CA VAL A 55 9.78 -2.41 5.72
C VAL A 55 11.10 -3.08 5.38
N ASP A 56 12.02 -2.37 4.72
CA ASP A 56 13.29 -2.94 4.26
C ASP A 56 14.11 -3.56 5.41
N ARG A 57 13.65 -3.41 6.66
CA ARG A 57 14.25 -3.87 7.91
C ARG A 57 13.17 -4.15 8.97
N ASP A 58 13.36 -5.19 9.76
CA ASP A 58 12.56 -5.50 10.94
C ASP A 58 12.60 -4.37 11.99
N ILE A 59 11.52 -4.21 12.77
CA ILE A 59 11.50 -3.36 13.96
C ILE A 59 11.65 -4.24 15.21
N GLU A 60 12.87 -4.34 15.72
CA GLU A 60 13.19 -5.15 16.91
C GLU A 60 12.53 -4.63 18.19
N GLY A 61 11.96 -5.53 18.99
CA GLY A 61 11.43 -5.24 20.32
C GLY A 61 10.46 -4.05 20.35
N ILE A 62 10.72 -3.07 21.21
CA ILE A 62 10.07 -1.76 21.16
C ILE A 62 10.94 -0.85 20.30
N GLY A 63 10.38 -0.33 19.22
CA GLY A 63 11.15 0.44 18.24
C GLY A 63 10.27 1.21 17.27
N GLN A 64 10.90 1.87 16.31
CA GLN A 64 10.19 2.62 15.28
C GLN A 64 10.92 2.59 13.95
N ALA A 65 10.18 2.68 12.86
CA ALA A 65 10.71 2.85 11.51
C ALA A 65 9.83 3.80 10.71
N GLU A 66 10.45 4.64 9.89
CA GLU A 66 9.72 5.39 8.88
C GLU A 66 9.47 4.51 7.66
N VAL A 67 8.23 4.50 7.22
CA VAL A 67 7.76 3.79 6.04
C VAL A 67 7.28 4.81 5.01
N THR A 68 7.63 4.57 3.76
CA THR A 68 7.12 5.34 2.62
C THR A 68 6.38 4.38 1.72
N PHE A 69 5.12 4.66 1.45
CA PHE A 69 4.28 3.82 0.59
C PHE A 69 3.49 4.70 -0.38
N LYS A 70 2.99 4.08 -1.44
CA LYS A 70 2.14 4.75 -2.42
C LYS A 70 0.72 4.22 -2.33
N GLY A 71 -0.24 5.10 -2.52
CA GLY A 71 -1.65 4.76 -2.63
C GLY A 71 -2.29 5.45 -3.84
N PRO A 72 -3.53 5.10 -4.20
CA PRO A 72 -4.28 5.85 -5.20
C PRO A 72 -4.39 7.33 -4.81
N ASP A 73 -4.30 8.22 -5.79
CA ASP A 73 -4.44 9.66 -5.56
C ASP A 73 -5.77 10.00 -4.85
N GLY A 74 -5.68 10.76 -3.76
CA GLY A 74 -6.83 11.13 -2.92
C GLY A 74 -7.34 10.04 -1.97
N GLU A 75 -6.77 8.83 -1.98
CA GLU A 75 -7.09 7.79 -1.01
C GLU A 75 -6.34 8.04 0.31
N CYS A 76 -7.07 7.97 1.41
CA CYS A 76 -6.53 8.26 2.74
C CYS A 76 -6.81 7.13 3.74
N ILE A 77 -7.66 6.17 3.38
CA ILE A 77 -8.13 5.13 4.30
C ILE A 77 -7.47 3.81 3.94
N PHE A 78 -6.60 3.35 4.84
CA PHE A 78 -5.80 2.15 4.65
C PHE A 78 -6.00 1.18 5.80
N THR A 79 -5.83 -0.09 5.48
CA THR A 79 -5.61 -1.17 6.42
C THR A 79 -4.10 -1.34 6.61
N LEU A 80 -3.66 -1.35 7.86
CA LEU A 80 -2.27 -1.65 8.26
C LEU A 80 -2.25 -3.01 8.95
N MET A 81 -1.39 -3.91 8.50
CA MET A 81 -1.24 -5.24 9.08
C MET A 81 0.21 -5.47 9.47
N ALA A 82 0.49 -5.66 10.76
CA ALA A 82 1.80 -6.04 11.26
C ALA A 82 1.88 -7.56 11.47
N VAL A 83 2.95 -8.16 10.99
CA VAL A 83 3.32 -9.56 11.24
C VAL A 83 4.52 -9.58 12.17
N PHE A 84 4.41 -10.30 13.29
CA PHE A 84 5.46 -10.40 14.29
C PHE A 84 6.26 -11.70 14.15
N SER A 85 7.44 -11.74 14.77
CA SER A 85 8.38 -12.87 14.70
C SER A 85 7.84 -14.21 15.23
N ASP A 86 6.70 -14.21 15.92
CA ASP A 86 6.01 -15.39 16.43
C ASP A 86 4.73 -15.72 15.64
N ASP A 87 4.63 -15.22 14.40
CA ASP A 87 3.48 -15.35 13.50
C ASP A 87 2.20 -14.68 14.01
N GLN A 88 2.25 -13.90 15.10
CA GLN A 88 1.13 -13.06 15.50
C GLN A 88 0.87 -12.00 14.43
N ILE A 89 -0.40 -11.76 14.13
CA ILE A 89 -0.84 -10.73 13.19
C ILE A 89 -1.71 -9.72 13.92
N VAL A 90 -1.39 -8.43 13.75
CA VAL A 90 -2.23 -7.33 14.24
C VAL A 90 -2.70 -6.52 13.05
N VAL A 91 -4.01 -6.43 12.88
CA VAL A 91 -4.66 -5.66 11.82
C VAL A 91 -5.28 -4.41 12.42
N SER A 92 -5.01 -3.25 11.80
CA SER A 92 -5.61 -1.96 12.13
C SER A 92 -6.32 -1.41 10.90
N ASP A 93 -7.64 -1.37 10.97
CA ASP A 93 -8.52 -0.91 9.90
C ASP A 93 -9.77 -0.25 10.51
N PRO A 94 -10.14 0.98 10.11
CA PRO A 94 -9.47 1.88 9.17
C PRO A 94 -8.41 2.78 9.82
N VAL A 95 -7.33 3.08 9.09
CA VAL A 95 -6.32 4.09 9.46
C VAL A 95 -6.34 5.23 8.46
N ASN A 96 -6.44 6.47 8.95
CA ASN A 96 -6.40 7.67 8.10
C ASN A 96 -4.98 8.23 8.00
N VAL A 97 -4.27 7.86 6.93
CA VAL A 97 -2.85 8.19 6.70
C VAL A 97 -2.62 9.63 6.27
N CYS A 98 -3.69 10.36 5.94
CA CYS A 98 -3.63 11.78 5.61
C CYS A 98 -3.78 12.69 6.84
N LYS A 99 -4.26 12.14 7.96
CA LYS A 99 -4.45 12.88 9.22
C LYS A 99 -3.35 12.63 10.23
N THR A 100 -2.57 11.57 10.06
CA THR A 100 -1.48 11.23 10.95
C THR A 100 -0.28 10.75 10.16
N ASP A 101 0.89 11.23 10.57
CA ASP A 101 2.19 10.78 10.10
C ASP A 101 2.79 9.71 11.04
N THR A 102 2.08 9.29 12.09
CA THR A 102 2.60 8.38 13.11
C THR A 102 1.54 7.36 13.51
N PHE A 103 1.89 6.07 13.50
CA PHE A 103 1.00 5.00 13.91
C PHE A 103 1.70 4.02 14.85
N ALA A 104 1.05 3.67 15.96
CA ALA A 104 1.60 2.77 16.96
C ALA A 104 0.79 1.47 17.05
N PHE A 105 1.46 0.34 16.86
CA PHE A 105 0.93 -0.98 17.18
C PHE A 105 1.10 -1.26 18.67
N LYS A 106 0.00 -1.59 19.33
CA LYS A 106 -0.07 -1.81 20.78
C LYS A 106 -0.36 -3.28 21.11
N PRO A 107 -0.04 -3.74 22.34
CA PRO A 107 -0.36 -5.09 22.80
C PRO A 107 -1.85 -5.44 22.71
#